data_AF-A0A7X6NY75-F1
#
_entry.id   AF-A0A7X6NY75-F1
#
_cell.length_a   1.000
_cell.length_b   1.000
_cell.length_c   1.000
_cell.angle_alpha   90.00
_cell.angle_beta   90.00
_cell.angle_gamma   90.00
#
_symmetry.space_group_name_H-M   'P 1'
#
loop_
_entity.id
_entity.type
_entity.pdbx_description
1 polymer ?
#
loop_
_entity_poly.entity_id
_entity_poly.type
_entity_poly.pdbx_seq_one_letter_code
_entity_poly.pdbx_strand_id
1 'polypeptide(L)'
;MSGDTFDRSAAERIIRRAIELDDAVAPAAPDRVSEAALREAAEELGIDIAAVRRAAAEEVLGLHAEPPSVRERLVGGSRILAVHPFDCPAAEALERVDTWMRRASGFRRISAKQSGAEYKRRTDPMAAVQRVSRSITGREHLASSIDRLQVLVEPLEDGTCLVGFTIDRVIGQTATLVSAGTLAGGGSVASLLLAGPITNEWTFLFGVPVAVAAGWGIGAARKLSLNETEVNLNGVVQAIASEPTLGEIAGSAAANAVKGFAGMVNRGVSARRGGPQYAPGAQTAPGAETAAGARPQSTPKSCPAPQSRPAPPSRPVPESRPGGG
;
A
#
# COMPACT_ATOMS: atom_id res chain seq x y z
N MET A 1 -15.21 27.32 -45.19
CA MET A 1 -15.02 26.10 -44.37
C MET A 1 -15.37 26.46 -42.95
N SER A 2 -16.59 26.14 -42.52
CA SER A 2 -17.02 26.35 -41.13
C SER A 2 -16.31 25.30 -40.28
N GLY A 3 -15.48 25.72 -39.32
CA GLY A 3 -14.83 24.79 -38.40
C GLY A 3 -15.86 24.27 -37.41
N ASP A 4 -16.08 22.96 -37.41
CA ASP A 4 -16.94 22.30 -36.42
C ASP A 4 -16.32 22.48 -35.03
N THR A 5 -17.00 23.26 -34.19
CA THR A 5 -16.62 23.43 -32.78
C THR A 5 -17.18 22.27 -31.96
N PHE A 6 -16.31 21.47 -31.36
CA PHE A 6 -16.70 20.43 -30.40
C PHE A 6 -16.95 21.03 -29.02
N ASP A 7 -18.00 20.56 -28.32
CA ASP A 7 -18.15 20.85 -26.91
C ASP A 7 -17.01 20.22 -26.10
N ARG A 8 -16.68 20.79 -24.94
CA ARG A 8 -15.57 20.33 -24.09
C ARG A 8 -15.70 18.86 -23.67
N SER A 9 -16.90 18.38 -23.42
CA SER A 9 -17.15 16.99 -23.03
C SER A 9 -16.93 16.02 -24.19
N ALA A 10 -17.28 16.43 -25.42
CA ALA A 10 -17.02 15.70 -26.63
C ALA A 10 -15.52 15.66 -26.92
N ALA A 11 -14.82 16.79 -26.76
CA ALA A 11 -13.37 16.86 -26.88
C ALA A 11 -12.66 15.94 -25.86
N GLU A 12 -13.09 15.93 -24.59
CA GLU A 12 -12.51 15.03 -23.58
C GLU A 12 -12.74 13.54 -23.88
N ARG A 13 -13.92 13.17 -24.39
CA ARG A 13 -14.19 11.79 -24.83
C ARG A 13 -13.34 11.40 -26.04
N ILE A 14 -13.22 12.30 -27.02
CA ILE A 14 -12.41 12.07 -28.23
C ILE A 14 -10.94 11.92 -27.87
N ILE A 15 -10.39 12.80 -27.03
CA ILE A 15 -8.99 12.72 -26.58
C ILE A 15 -8.75 11.42 -25.81
N ARG A 16 -9.65 11.05 -24.88
CA ARG A 16 -9.53 9.78 -24.15
C ARG A 16 -9.54 8.58 -25.10
N ARG A 17 -10.45 8.58 -26.08
CA ARG A 17 -10.55 7.49 -27.05
C ARG A 17 -9.37 7.46 -28.02
N ALA A 18 -8.82 8.61 -28.38
CA ALA A 18 -7.63 8.71 -29.22
C ALA A 18 -6.40 8.14 -28.49
N ILE A 19 -6.22 8.41 -27.20
CA ILE A 19 -5.15 7.81 -26.39
C ILE A 19 -5.31 6.28 -26.31
N GLU A 20 -6.53 5.79 -26.04
CA GLU A 20 -6.81 4.34 -26.02
C GLU A 20 -6.54 3.66 -27.38
N LEU A 21 -6.74 4.37 -28.50
CA LEU A 21 -6.46 3.86 -29.83
C LEU A 21 -4.98 3.95 -30.19
N ASP A 22 -4.27 4.99 -29.76
CA ASP A 22 -2.83 5.14 -29.97
C ASP A 22 -2.05 4.05 -29.22
N ASP A 23 -2.46 3.77 -27.97
CA ASP A 23 -1.94 2.63 -27.19
C ASP A 23 -2.20 1.27 -27.88
N ALA A 24 -3.32 1.14 -28.60
CA ALA A 24 -3.69 -0.09 -29.31
C ALA A 24 -3.06 -0.21 -30.71
N VAL A 25 -2.68 0.91 -31.33
CA VAL A 25 -2.20 1.01 -32.72
C VAL A 25 -0.69 1.23 -32.80
N ALA A 26 0.00 1.49 -31.69
CA ALA A 26 1.45 1.65 -31.61
C ALA A 26 2.16 0.63 -32.52
N PRO A 27 2.60 1.05 -33.72
CA PRO A 27 3.14 0.13 -34.72
C PRO A 27 4.31 -0.60 -34.09
N ALA A 28 4.48 -1.89 -34.43
CA ALA A 28 5.64 -2.65 -34.02
C ALA A 28 6.89 -1.83 -34.37
N ALA A 29 7.48 -1.19 -33.36
CA ALA A 29 8.68 -0.42 -33.55
C ALA A 29 9.71 -1.37 -34.18
N PRO A 30 10.45 -0.96 -35.22
CA PRO A 30 11.39 -1.83 -35.92
C PRO A 30 12.49 -2.40 -35.00
N ASP A 31 12.59 -1.92 -33.75
CA ASP A 31 13.55 -2.36 -32.73
C ASP A 31 12.95 -3.26 -31.63
N ARG A 32 11.77 -3.87 -31.83
CA ARG A 32 11.22 -4.82 -30.84
C ARG A 32 11.98 -6.15 -30.90
N VAL A 33 12.90 -6.35 -29.96
CA VAL A 33 13.55 -7.64 -29.73
C VAL A 33 12.58 -8.56 -28.99
N SER A 34 12.40 -9.80 -29.46
CA SER A 34 11.57 -10.78 -28.77
C SER A 34 12.24 -11.25 -27.47
N GLU A 35 11.45 -11.61 -26.46
CA GLU A 35 12.00 -12.18 -25.21
C GLU A 35 12.85 -13.43 -25.46
N ALA A 36 12.45 -14.25 -26.45
CA ALA A 36 13.22 -15.41 -26.87
C ALA A 36 14.62 -15.03 -27.37
N ALA A 37 14.73 -13.96 -28.17
CA ALA A 37 16.01 -13.45 -28.66
C ALA A 37 16.85 -12.81 -27.54
N LEU A 38 16.21 -12.12 -26.58
CA LEU A 38 16.90 -11.61 -25.38
C LEU A 38 17.50 -12.74 -24.55
N ARG A 39 16.79 -13.86 -24.42
CA ARG A 39 17.27 -15.03 -23.69
C ARG A 39 18.45 -15.72 -24.38
N GLU A 40 18.38 -15.88 -25.69
CA GLU A 40 19.47 -16.45 -26.49
C GLU A 40 20.73 -15.60 -26.39
N ALA A 41 20.59 -14.27 -26.52
CA ALA A 41 21.70 -13.34 -26.34
C ALA A 41 22.28 -13.37 -24.92
N ALA A 42 21.43 -13.50 -23.89
CA ALA A 42 21.87 -13.62 -22.50
C ALA A 42 22.70 -14.90 -22.26
N GLU A 43 22.26 -16.01 -22.84
CA GLU A 43 22.96 -17.29 -22.77
C GLU A 43 24.34 -17.20 -23.44
N GLU A 44 24.43 -16.58 -24.62
CA GLU A 44 25.71 -16.35 -25.33
C GLU A 44 26.67 -15.47 -24.52
N LEU A 45 26.15 -14.47 -23.81
CA LEU A 45 26.94 -13.55 -22.98
C LEU A 45 27.24 -14.10 -21.56
N GLY A 46 26.72 -15.27 -21.20
CA GLY A 46 26.85 -15.83 -19.86
C GLY A 46 26.13 -15.03 -18.78
N ILE A 47 25.07 -14.31 -19.15
CA ILE A 47 24.19 -13.57 -18.23
C ILE A 47 23.12 -14.54 -17.70
N ASP A 48 22.82 -14.44 -16.41
CA ASP A 48 21.78 -15.25 -15.78
C ASP A 48 20.39 -15.00 -16.44
N ILE A 49 19.81 -16.05 -17.01
CA ILE A 49 18.49 -16.02 -17.67
C ILE A 49 17.41 -15.59 -16.67
N ALA A 50 17.52 -15.98 -15.39
CA ALA A 50 16.55 -15.58 -14.37
C ALA A 50 16.59 -14.06 -14.13
N ALA A 51 17.78 -13.45 -14.19
CA ALA A 51 17.94 -12.01 -14.08
C ALA A 51 17.34 -11.28 -15.30
N VAL A 52 17.53 -11.79 -16.52
CA VAL A 52 16.95 -11.20 -17.74
C VAL A 52 15.42 -11.28 -17.73
N ARG A 53 14.86 -12.41 -17.33
CA ARG A 53 13.40 -12.57 -17.17
C ARG A 53 12.83 -11.62 -16.14
N ARG A 54 13.51 -11.48 -15.00
CA ARG A 54 13.12 -10.50 -13.99
C ARG A 54 13.13 -9.08 -14.57
N ALA A 55 14.19 -8.70 -15.27
CA ALA A 55 14.31 -7.38 -15.88
C ALA A 55 13.24 -7.15 -16.97
N ALA A 56 12.89 -8.18 -17.74
CA ALA A 56 11.81 -8.11 -18.73
C ALA A 56 10.43 -7.98 -18.06
N ALA A 57 10.17 -8.72 -16.99
CA ALA A 57 8.95 -8.58 -16.20
C ALA A 57 8.87 -7.18 -15.55
N GLU A 58 9.99 -6.63 -15.07
CA GLU A 58 10.07 -5.26 -14.60
C GLU A 58 9.72 -4.25 -15.71
N GLU A 59 10.18 -4.46 -16.94
CA GLU A 59 9.82 -3.63 -18.10
C GLU A 59 8.35 -3.72 -18.47
N VAL A 60 7.79 -4.92 -18.54
CA VAL A 60 6.36 -5.13 -18.83
C VAL A 60 5.48 -4.45 -17.78
N LEU A 61 5.90 -4.48 -16.52
CA LEU A 61 5.19 -3.80 -15.44
C LEU A 61 5.44 -2.28 -15.40
N GLY A 62 6.28 -1.74 -16.30
CA GLY A 62 6.67 -0.33 -16.33
C GLY A 62 7.43 0.10 -15.07
N LEU A 63 8.16 -0.85 -14.48
CA LEU A 63 8.91 -0.68 -13.24
C LEU A 63 10.33 -0.16 -13.47
N HIS A 64 10.82 -0.15 -14.71
CA HIS A 64 12.05 0.55 -15.05
C HIS A 64 11.86 2.04 -14.82
N ALA A 65 12.54 2.55 -13.81
CA ALA A 65 12.61 3.98 -13.58
C ALA A 65 13.40 4.59 -14.74
N GLU A 66 12.74 5.46 -15.51
CA GLU A 66 13.46 6.38 -16.39
C GLU A 66 14.56 7.08 -15.58
N PRO A 67 15.71 7.40 -16.20
CA PRO A 67 16.76 8.13 -15.52
C PRO A 67 16.18 9.38 -14.87
N PRO A 68 16.37 9.59 -13.55
CA PRO A 68 15.69 10.66 -12.85
C PRO A 68 16.08 11.99 -13.49
N SER A 69 15.07 12.75 -13.87
CA SER A 69 15.22 14.11 -14.37
C SER A 69 15.95 14.97 -13.33
N VAL A 70 16.55 16.10 -13.76
CA VAL A 70 17.25 17.02 -12.83
C VAL A 70 16.34 17.43 -11.67
N ARG A 71 15.04 17.60 -11.95
CA ARG A 71 14.02 17.90 -10.93
C ARG A 71 13.79 16.74 -9.97
N GLU A 72 13.70 15.50 -10.46
CA GLU A 72 13.55 14.32 -9.61
C GLU A 72 14.80 14.04 -8.77
N ARG A 73 15.99 14.39 -9.26
CA ARG A 73 17.21 14.33 -8.45
C ARG A 73 17.18 15.31 -7.27
N LEU A 74 16.46 16.41 -7.42
CA LEU A 74 16.30 17.43 -6.37
C LEU A 74 15.15 17.09 -5.41
N VAL A 75 13.99 16.71 -5.95
CA VAL A 75 12.72 16.57 -5.22
C VAL A 75 12.43 15.11 -4.82
N GLY A 76 13.13 14.15 -5.42
CA GLY A 76 12.82 12.72 -5.39
C GLY A 76 11.99 12.30 -6.60
N GLY A 77 12.08 11.01 -6.96
CA GLY A 77 11.26 10.40 -7.99
C GLY A 77 9.76 10.59 -7.73
N SER A 78 8.99 10.73 -8.80
CA SER A 78 7.52 10.85 -8.73
C SER A 78 6.83 9.55 -8.33
N ARG A 79 7.52 8.42 -8.49
CA ARG A 79 7.05 7.08 -8.16
C ARG A 79 8.02 6.41 -7.19
N ILE A 80 7.46 5.72 -6.20
CA ILE A 80 8.22 4.80 -5.34
C ILE A 80 7.81 3.39 -5.75
N LEU A 81 8.81 2.54 -5.89
CA LEU A 81 8.70 1.20 -6.43
C LEU A 81 9.31 0.21 -5.45
N ALA A 82 8.59 -0.86 -5.13
CA ALA A 82 9.15 -2.03 -4.46
C ALA A 82 8.74 -3.28 -5.23
N VAL A 83 9.70 -4.16 -5.46
CA VAL A 83 9.53 -5.36 -6.28
C VAL A 83 10.02 -6.54 -5.48
N HIS A 84 9.22 -7.61 -5.45
CA HIS A 84 9.64 -8.84 -4.79
C HIS A 84 9.09 -10.07 -5.52
N PRO A 85 9.94 -11.09 -5.76
CA PRO A 85 9.46 -12.38 -6.22
C PRO A 85 8.67 -13.11 -5.12
N PHE A 86 7.67 -13.86 -5.53
CA PHE A 86 6.84 -14.73 -4.71
C PHE A 86 6.91 -16.15 -5.26
N ASP A 87 7.11 -17.11 -4.37
CA ASP A 87 7.17 -18.55 -4.69
C ASP A 87 5.74 -19.15 -4.77
N CYS A 88 4.81 -18.43 -5.39
CA CYS A 88 3.46 -18.91 -5.64
C CYS A 88 2.86 -18.29 -6.92
N PRO A 89 1.79 -18.89 -7.47
CA PRO A 89 1.16 -18.37 -8.68
C PRO A 89 0.60 -16.96 -8.47
N ALA A 90 0.59 -16.17 -9.54
CA ALA A 90 0.15 -14.76 -9.53
C ALA A 90 -1.21 -14.53 -8.84
N ALA A 91 -2.18 -15.41 -9.06
CA ALA A 91 -3.51 -15.31 -8.46
C ALA A 91 -3.47 -15.44 -6.92
N GLU A 92 -2.65 -16.37 -6.41
CA GLU A 92 -2.50 -16.60 -4.98
C GLU A 92 -1.71 -15.45 -4.32
N ALA A 93 -0.65 -14.98 -4.96
CA ALA A 93 0.11 -13.82 -4.49
C ALA A 93 -0.80 -12.58 -4.37
N LEU A 94 -1.64 -12.31 -5.37
CA LEU A 94 -2.57 -11.20 -5.35
C LEU A 94 -3.62 -11.33 -4.24
N GLU A 95 -4.12 -12.54 -3.97
CA GLU A 95 -5.05 -12.79 -2.86
C GLU A 95 -4.38 -12.60 -1.50
N ARG A 96 -3.12 -13.03 -1.34
CA ARG A 96 -2.33 -12.82 -0.12
C ARG A 96 -2.10 -11.33 0.13
N VAL A 97 -1.71 -10.59 -0.90
CA VAL A 97 -1.58 -9.14 -0.85
C VAL A 97 -2.92 -8.48 -0.52
N ASP A 98 -4.03 -8.85 -1.18
CA ASP A 98 -5.36 -8.28 -0.91
C ASP A 98 -5.81 -8.50 0.54
N THR A 99 -5.60 -9.71 1.05
CA THR A 99 -5.92 -10.09 2.43
C THR A 99 -5.10 -9.26 3.42
N TRP A 100 -3.79 -9.16 3.20
CA TRP A 100 -2.92 -8.36 4.04
C TRP A 100 -3.29 -6.88 3.99
N MET A 101 -3.54 -6.33 2.80
CA MET A 101 -3.90 -4.92 2.61
C MET A 101 -5.21 -4.53 3.30
N ARG A 102 -6.19 -5.43 3.33
CA ARG A 102 -7.46 -5.21 4.04
C ARG A 102 -7.32 -5.35 5.55
N ARG A 103 -6.51 -6.29 6.02
CA ARG A 103 -6.39 -6.65 7.45
C ARG A 103 -5.41 -5.77 8.22
N ALA A 104 -4.21 -5.59 7.66
CA ALA A 104 -3.09 -4.96 8.32
C ALA A 104 -3.05 -3.45 8.07
N SER A 105 -3.19 -3.02 6.82
CA SER A 105 -2.89 -1.63 6.42
C SER A 105 -4.13 -0.72 6.27
N GLY A 106 -5.34 -1.27 6.34
CA GLY A 106 -6.58 -0.48 6.30
C GLY A 106 -6.87 0.13 4.92
N PHE A 107 -6.37 -0.48 3.86
CA PHE A 107 -6.69 -0.11 2.49
C PHE A 107 -7.96 -0.81 2.03
N ARG A 108 -8.62 -0.21 1.04
CA ARG A 108 -9.71 -0.82 0.29
C ARG A 108 -9.32 -0.92 -1.18
N ARG A 109 -9.63 -2.05 -1.81
CA ARG A 109 -9.48 -2.21 -3.26
C ARG A 109 -10.48 -1.30 -3.96
N ILE A 110 -10.00 -0.44 -4.87
CA ILE A 110 -10.82 0.39 -5.75
C ILE A 110 -11.07 -0.34 -7.06
N SER A 111 -10.02 -0.92 -7.63
CA SER A 111 -10.07 -1.53 -8.95
C SER A 111 -9.32 -2.85 -8.98
N ALA A 112 -9.79 -3.75 -9.81
CA ALA A 112 -9.24 -5.06 -10.08
C ALA A 112 -8.95 -5.14 -11.58
N LYS A 113 -7.71 -5.44 -11.93
CA LYS A 113 -7.29 -5.79 -13.29
C LYS A 113 -6.73 -7.21 -13.27
N GLN A 114 -6.56 -7.81 -14.44
CA GLN A 114 -5.99 -9.15 -14.55
C GLN A 114 -4.54 -9.19 -14.03
N SER A 115 -3.74 -8.18 -14.35
CA SER A 115 -2.34 -8.04 -13.93
C SER A 115 -2.15 -7.27 -12.62
N GLY A 116 -3.22 -6.98 -11.86
CA GLY A 116 -3.04 -6.22 -10.62
C GLY A 116 -4.30 -5.68 -9.94
N ALA A 117 -4.07 -4.87 -8.92
CA ALA A 117 -5.12 -4.25 -8.13
C ALA A 117 -4.71 -2.86 -7.68
N GLU A 118 -5.70 -1.97 -7.62
CA GLU A 118 -5.50 -0.63 -7.11
C GLU A 118 -6.16 -0.50 -5.75
N TYR A 119 -5.41 0.05 -4.80
CA TYR A 119 -5.80 0.23 -3.42
C TYR A 119 -5.81 1.71 -3.06
N LYS A 120 -6.80 2.10 -2.26
CA LYS A 120 -6.86 3.41 -1.62
C LYS A 120 -7.03 3.24 -0.13
N ARG A 121 -6.36 4.10 0.61
CA ARG A 121 -6.49 4.17 2.06
C ARG A 121 -7.94 4.47 2.45
N ARG A 122 -8.45 3.80 3.49
CA ARG A 122 -9.69 4.23 4.14
C ARG A 122 -9.45 5.53 4.91
N THR A 123 -10.14 6.59 4.49
CA THR A 123 -10.11 7.93 5.14
C THR A 123 -11.19 8.07 6.22
N ASP A 124 -11.88 6.98 6.59
CA ASP A 124 -12.99 7.06 7.53
C ASP A 124 -12.49 7.52 8.93
N PRO A 125 -13.05 8.61 9.50
CA PRO A 125 -12.53 9.24 10.73
C PRO A 125 -12.56 8.32 11.95
N MET A 126 -13.39 7.27 11.96
CA MET A 126 -13.37 6.25 13.02
C MET A 126 -12.09 5.41 13.02
N ALA A 127 -11.39 5.31 11.90
CA ALA A 127 -10.10 4.61 11.80
C ALA A 127 -8.95 5.41 12.44
N ALA A 128 -9.10 6.74 12.63
CA ALA A 128 -8.08 7.55 13.29
C ALA A 128 -7.91 7.17 14.76
N VAL A 129 -9.00 6.83 15.45
CA VAL A 129 -8.98 6.43 16.86
C VAL A 129 -8.41 5.01 17.05
N GLN A 130 -8.70 4.08 16.12
CA GLN A 130 -8.09 2.73 16.13
C GLN A 130 -6.62 2.70 15.71
N ARG A 131 -6.13 3.72 14.99
CA ARG A 131 -4.69 3.87 14.67
C ARG A 131 -3.86 4.21 15.92
N VAL A 132 -4.36 5.07 16.80
CA VAL A 132 -3.62 5.42 18.01
C VAL A 132 -3.32 4.18 18.88
N SER A 133 -4.21 3.19 18.93
CA SER A 133 -3.96 1.95 19.68
C SER A 133 -3.01 0.95 18.97
N ARG A 134 -2.86 1.04 17.64
CA ARG A 134 -1.93 0.20 16.85
C ARG A 134 -0.53 0.83 16.69
N SER A 135 -0.41 2.14 16.87
CA SER A 135 0.88 2.87 16.86
C SER A 135 1.90 2.35 17.89
N ILE A 136 1.41 1.71 18.96
CA ILE A 136 2.25 1.08 19.99
C ILE A 136 2.98 -0.17 19.46
N THR A 137 2.52 -0.77 18.35
CA THR A 137 3.15 -1.96 17.74
C THR A 137 4.19 -1.66 16.67
N GLY A 138 4.50 -0.38 16.39
CA GLY A 138 5.57 0.02 15.46
C GLY A 138 5.33 -0.30 13.98
N ARG A 139 4.11 -0.72 13.60
CA ARG A 139 3.77 -1.17 12.24
C ARG A 139 3.04 -0.14 11.37
N GLU A 140 3.03 1.14 11.75
CA GLU A 140 2.12 2.14 11.13
C GLU A 140 2.70 2.96 9.97
N HIS A 141 3.97 2.80 9.61
CA HIS A 141 4.62 3.79 8.75
C HIS A 141 4.13 3.84 7.30
N LEU A 142 3.56 2.76 6.74
CA LEU A 142 3.00 2.80 5.39
C LEU A 142 1.65 3.53 5.31
N ALA A 143 0.84 3.41 6.36
CA ALA A 143 -0.55 3.86 6.27
C ALA A 143 -0.67 5.38 6.39
N SER A 144 0.32 6.11 6.91
CA SER A 144 0.20 7.54 7.16
C SER A 144 0.47 8.40 5.91
N SER A 145 1.41 7.99 5.06
CA SER A 145 1.93 8.78 3.94
C SER A 145 1.39 8.37 2.57
N ILE A 146 0.77 7.20 2.46
CA ILE A 146 0.33 6.63 1.18
C ILE A 146 -1.19 6.61 1.10
N ASP A 147 -1.75 7.44 0.21
CA ASP A 147 -3.20 7.47 -0.04
C ASP A 147 -3.64 6.46 -1.10
N ARG A 148 -2.78 6.20 -2.09
CA ARG A 148 -3.06 5.33 -3.24
C ARG A 148 -1.86 4.43 -3.50
N LEU A 149 -2.13 3.14 -3.68
CA LEU A 149 -1.13 2.12 -3.92
C LEU A 149 -1.61 1.24 -5.07
N GLN A 150 -0.77 1.07 -6.08
CA GLN A 150 -1.01 0.14 -7.17
C GLN A 150 -0.16 -1.10 -6.94
N VAL A 151 -0.79 -2.27 -7.01
CA VAL A 151 -0.12 -3.56 -6.95
C VAL A 151 -0.24 -4.16 -8.35
N LEU A 152 0.90 -4.54 -8.90
CA LEU A 152 1.03 -5.23 -10.17
C LEU A 152 1.60 -6.61 -9.91
N VAL A 153 1.12 -7.60 -10.64
CA VAL A 153 1.59 -8.98 -10.53
C VAL A 153 1.85 -9.50 -11.92
N GLU A 154 3.08 -9.89 -12.18
CA GLU A 154 3.48 -10.54 -13.43
C GLU A 154 3.85 -12.00 -13.14
N PRO A 155 3.22 -12.97 -13.82
CA PRO A 155 3.62 -14.36 -13.69
C PRO A 155 5.03 -14.55 -14.23
N LEU A 156 5.87 -15.27 -13.49
CA LEU A 156 7.13 -15.77 -13.99
C LEU A 156 6.96 -17.25 -14.34
N GLU A 157 7.98 -17.83 -14.98
CA GLU A 157 8.05 -19.27 -15.15
C GLU A 157 8.15 -19.99 -13.78
N ASP A 158 7.97 -21.32 -13.80
CA ASP A 158 8.07 -22.20 -12.62
C ASP A 158 7.00 -21.98 -11.53
N GLY A 159 5.89 -21.32 -11.87
CA GLY A 159 4.81 -21.05 -10.93
C GLY A 159 5.18 -19.99 -9.89
N THR A 160 6.26 -19.24 -10.11
CA THR A 160 6.62 -18.05 -9.35
C THR A 160 5.95 -16.82 -9.95
N CYS A 161 5.90 -15.72 -9.21
CA CYS A 161 5.46 -14.45 -9.78
C CYS A 161 6.23 -13.27 -9.18
N LEU A 162 6.23 -12.15 -9.88
CA LEU A 162 6.84 -10.90 -9.44
C LEU A 162 5.72 -9.96 -9.03
N VAL A 163 5.76 -9.48 -7.79
CA VAL A 163 4.80 -8.51 -7.28
C VAL A 163 5.49 -7.15 -7.18
N GLY A 164 4.98 -6.19 -7.94
CA GLY A 164 5.41 -4.80 -7.93
C GLY A 164 4.42 -3.92 -7.18
N PHE A 165 4.93 -3.08 -6.28
CA PHE A 165 4.18 -2.07 -5.56
C PHE A 165 4.60 -0.70 -6.09
N THR A 166 3.65 0.03 -6.67
CA THR A 166 3.87 1.37 -7.20
C THR A 166 3.04 2.39 -6.43
N ILE A 167 3.71 3.43 -5.94
CA ILE A 167 3.06 4.58 -5.29
C ILE A 167 3.26 5.79 -6.18
N ASP A 168 2.17 6.31 -6.73
CA ASP A 168 2.18 7.57 -7.47
C ASP A 168 2.07 8.76 -6.49
N ARG A 169 3.10 9.62 -6.48
CA ARG A 169 3.14 10.83 -5.64
C ARG A 169 2.79 12.11 -6.38
N VAL A 170 2.47 12.05 -7.68
CA VAL A 170 2.22 13.23 -8.53
C VAL A 170 1.13 14.11 -7.92
N ILE A 171 0.06 13.51 -7.37
CA ILE A 171 -1.05 14.26 -6.75
C ILE A 171 -0.59 15.10 -5.53
N GLY A 172 0.41 14.64 -4.78
CA GLY A 172 1.01 15.41 -3.67
C GLY A 172 2.04 16.45 -4.12
N GLN A 173 2.68 16.22 -5.27
CA GLN A 173 3.69 17.13 -5.82
C GLN A 173 3.06 18.41 -6.37
N THR A 174 1.89 18.35 -7.03
CA THR A 174 1.22 19.52 -7.61
C THR A 174 0.76 20.51 -6.53
N ALA A 175 0.23 20.01 -5.41
CA ALA A 175 -0.18 20.86 -4.29
C ALA A 175 1.01 21.61 -3.64
N THR A 176 2.22 21.05 -3.71
CA THR A 176 3.42 21.70 -3.18
C THR A 176 4.06 22.66 -4.18
N LEU A 177 3.99 22.40 -5.49
CA LEU A 177 4.53 23.35 -6.47
C LEU A 177 3.68 24.60 -6.64
N VAL A 178 2.39 24.54 -6.32
CA VAL A 178 1.57 25.76 -6.26
C VAL A 178 1.97 26.62 -5.04
N SER A 179 2.46 26.01 -3.96
CA SER A 179 2.94 26.75 -2.77
C SER A 179 4.42 27.13 -2.81
N ALA A 180 5.27 26.43 -3.58
CA ALA A 180 6.69 26.71 -3.75
C ALA A 180 7.04 27.41 -5.09
N GLY A 181 6.12 27.37 -6.07
CA GLY A 181 6.24 28.03 -7.38
C GLY A 181 6.19 29.56 -7.33
N THR A 182 5.97 30.13 -6.14
CA THR A 182 6.16 31.55 -5.85
C THR A 182 7.64 31.95 -5.66
N LEU A 183 8.60 31.00 -5.57
CA LEU A 183 9.99 31.36 -5.22
C LEU A 183 11.09 30.83 -6.14
N ALA A 184 10.86 29.90 -7.08
CA ALA A 184 11.96 29.28 -7.82
C ALA A 184 11.86 29.29 -9.37
N GLY A 185 10.78 29.81 -9.96
CA GLY A 185 10.59 29.75 -11.42
C GLY A 185 9.86 30.93 -12.05
N GLY A 186 9.76 32.04 -11.32
CA GLY A 186 9.23 33.29 -11.83
C GLY A 186 9.97 34.43 -11.17
N GLY A 187 10.98 34.97 -11.86
CA GLY A 187 11.24 36.39 -11.66
C GLY A 187 9.92 37.14 -11.87
N SER A 188 9.58 38.01 -10.91
CA SER A 188 8.69 39.17 -11.13
C SER A 188 7.17 39.06 -10.91
N VAL A 189 6.61 38.46 -9.85
CA VAL A 189 5.25 38.92 -9.43
C VAL A 189 4.90 38.87 -7.93
N ALA A 190 5.36 37.92 -7.11
CA ALA A 190 4.88 37.86 -5.72
C ALA A 190 5.62 38.80 -4.73
N SER A 191 6.84 39.24 -5.06
CA SER A 191 7.55 40.27 -4.28
C SER A 191 7.05 41.69 -4.56
N LEU A 192 6.13 41.88 -5.52
CA LEU A 192 5.65 43.21 -5.90
C LEU A 192 4.53 43.75 -4.99
N LEU A 193 4.01 42.95 -4.06
CA LEU A 193 3.00 43.42 -3.10
C LEU A 193 3.57 43.81 -1.72
N LEU A 194 4.86 43.57 -1.47
CA LEU A 194 5.58 44.10 -0.31
C LEU A 194 6.86 44.85 -0.69
N ALA A 195 6.98 45.27 -1.96
CA ALA A 195 7.96 46.25 -2.39
C ALA A 195 7.54 47.65 -1.93
N GLY A 196 7.57 47.87 -0.61
CA GLY A 196 7.88 49.21 -0.11
C GLY A 196 9.26 49.62 -0.63
N PRO A 197 9.53 50.92 -0.82
CA PRO A 197 10.78 51.44 -1.39
C PRO A 197 11.93 51.34 -0.37
N ILE A 198 12.25 50.12 0.07
CA ILE A 198 13.46 49.84 0.85
C ILE A 198 14.44 49.17 -0.12
N THR A 199 14.94 49.98 -1.06
CA THR A 199 16.07 49.64 -1.94
C THR A 199 17.36 49.71 -1.12
N ASN A 200 17.51 48.83 -0.13
CA ASN A 200 18.78 48.67 0.55
C ASN A 200 19.61 47.64 -0.23
N GLU A 201 20.78 48.03 -0.74
CA GLU A 201 21.72 47.11 -1.43
C GLU A 201 22.07 45.86 -0.58
N TRP A 202 21.96 45.96 0.75
CA TRP A 202 22.24 44.85 1.67
C TRP A 202 21.22 43.71 1.59
N THR A 203 19.95 43.95 1.24
CA THR A 203 18.96 42.85 1.13
C THR A 203 19.21 41.97 -0.09
N PHE A 204 19.81 42.49 -1.15
CA PHE A 204 20.21 41.67 -2.30
C PHE A 204 21.43 40.79 -1.95
N LEU A 205 22.40 41.33 -1.20
CA LEU A 205 23.62 40.62 -0.82
C LEU A 205 23.37 39.51 0.22
N PHE A 206 22.47 39.73 1.19
CA PHE A 206 22.17 38.75 2.25
C PHE A 206 20.89 37.93 2.02
N GLY A 207 19.96 38.39 1.19
CA GLY A 207 18.69 37.70 0.94
C GLY A 207 18.82 36.48 0.03
N VAL A 208 19.69 36.57 -1.00
CA VAL A 208 19.88 35.49 -1.98
C VAL A 208 20.49 34.21 -1.37
N PRO A 209 21.53 34.27 -0.52
CA PRO A 209 22.12 33.07 0.10
C PRO A 209 21.16 32.34 1.06
N VAL A 210 20.35 33.09 1.83
CA VAL A 210 19.42 32.51 2.81
C VAL A 210 18.27 31.77 2.13
N ALA A 211 17.78 32.26 0.99
CA ALA A 211 16.75 31.59 0.20
C ALA A 211 17.24 30.27 -0.43
N VAL A 212 18.48 30.24 -0.93
CA VAL A 212 19.09 29.02 -1.48
C VAL A 212 19.31 27.97 -0.38
N ALA A 213 19.76 28.38 0.80
CA ALA A 213 19.95 27.47 1.95
C ALA A 213 18.63 26.86 2.45
N ALA A 214 17.55 27.67 2.54
CA ALA A 214 16.23 27.19 2.93
C ALA A 214 15.64 26.19 1.91
N GLY A 215 15.86 26.43 0.61
CA GLY A 215 15.45 25.51 -0.46
C GLY A 215 16.17 24.15 -0.39
N TRP A 216 17.47 24.15 -0.08
CA TRP A 216 18.25 22.92 0.04
C TRP A 216 17.81 22.06 1.23
N GLY A 217 17.51 22.68 2.38
CA GLY A 217 17.10 21.97 3.60
C GLY A 217 15.83 21.13 3.41
N ILE A 218 14.82 21.67 2.72
CA ILE A 218 13.55 20.96 2.46
C ILE A 218 13.79 19.79 1.48
N GLY A 219 14.66 19.95 0.50
CA GLY A 219 15.04 18.87 -0.43
C GLY A 219 15.78 17.73 0.27
N ALA A 220 16.74 18.04 1.14
CA ALA A 220 17.51 17.04 1.87
C ALA A 220 16.64 16.25 2.88
N ALA A 221 15.79 16.94 3.64
CA ALA A 221 14.85 16.27 4.55
C ALA A 221 13.89 15.32 3.80
N ARG A 222 13.46 15.69 2.58
CA ARG A 222 12.63 14.82 1.74
C ARG A 222 13.36 13.58 1.24
N LYS A 223 14.63 13.69 0.86
CA LYS A 223 15.44 12.51 0.47
C LYS A 223 15.53 11.47 1.58
N LEU A 224 15.67 11.92 2.83
CA LEU A 224 15.69 11.01 3.97
C LEU A 224 14.34 10.29 4.14
N SER A 225 13.22 11.00 4.01
CA SER A 225 11.88 10.39 4.10
C SER A 225 11.56 9.40 2.97
N LEU A 226 12.20 9.58 1.80
CA LEU A 226 12.04 8.70 0.65
C LEU A 226 12.67 7.33 0.90
N ASN A 227 13.92 7.33 1.36
CA ASN A 227 14.62 6.09 1.72
C ASN A 227 13.86 5.31 2.80
N GLU A 228 13.28 6.02 3.78
CA GLU A 228 12.46 5.38 4.82
C GLU A 228 11.18 4.75 4.25
N THR A 229 10.53 5.42 3.29
CA THR A 229 9.32 4.86 2.65
C THR A 229 9.65 3.63 1.82
N GLU A 230 10.76 3.65 1.09
CA GLU A 230 11.23 2.52 0.28
C GLU A 230 11.61 1.31 1.16
N VAL A 231 12.37 1.53 2.23
CA VAL A 231 12.73 0.48 3.20
C VAL A 231 11.48 -0.11 3.86
N ASN A 232 10.53 0.74 4.27
CA ASN A 232 9.27 0.28 4.86
C ASN A 232 8.41 -0.50 3.86
N LEU A 233 8.39 -0.08 2.59
CA LEU A 233 7.64 -0.78 1.56
C LEU A 233 8.26 -2.16 1.32
N ASN A 234 9.58 -2.24 1.12
CA ASN A 234 10.30 -3.50 1.00
C ASN A 234 10.08 -4.43 2.20
N GLY A 235 10.12 -3.90 3.43
CA GLY A 235 9.85 -4.67 4.64
C GLY A 235 8.42 -5.23 4.70
N VAL A 236 7.44 -4.50 4.15
CA VAL A 236 6.07 -4.99 4.04
C VAL A 236 5.91 -6.02 2.94
N VAL A 237 6.51 -5.82 1.78
CA VAL A 237 6.47 -6.83 0.72
C VAL A 237 7.09 -8.13 1.21
N GLN A 238 8.23 -8.04 1.90
CA GLN A 238 8.89 -9.18 2.52
C GLN A 238 8.01 -9.83 3.60
N ALA A 239 7.33 -9.03 4.43
CA ALA A 239 6.40 -9.56 5.44
C ALA A 239 5.25 -10.34 4.78
N ILE A 240 4.67 -9.84 3.69
CA ILE A 240 3.60 -10.53 2.93
C ILE A 240 4.12 -11.82 2.30
N ALA A 241 5.33 -11.79 1.73
CA ALA A 241 5.94 -12.99 1.14
C ALA A 241 6.24 -14.06 2.20
N SER A 242 6.65 -13.64 3.40
CA SER A 242 6.93 -14.54 4.52
C SER A 242 5.70 -15.06 5.26
N GLU A 243 4.50 -14.52 4.99
CA GLU A 243 3.29 -15.04 5.61
C GLU A 243 3.02 -16.47 5.10
N PRO A 244 2.90 -17.46 6.01
CA PRO A 244 2.66 -18.84 5.63
C PRO A 244 1.38 -18.92 4.81
N THR A 245 1.40 -19.74 3.77
CA THR A 245 0.29 -19.81 2.82
C THR A 245 -0.96 -20.30 3.55
N LEU A 246 -2.17 -19.93 3.08
CA LEU A 246 -3.40 -20.46 3.67
C LEU A 246 -3.45 -22.00 3.61
N GLY A 247 -2.81 -22.61 2.61
CA GLY A 247 -2.60 -24.05 2.52
C GLY A 247 -1.70 -24.60 3.62
N GLU A 248 -0.60 -23.92 3.96
CA GLU A 248 0.27 -24.28 5.08
C GLU A 248 -0.41 -24.06 6.43
N ILE A 249 -1.17 -22.98 6.59
CA ILE A 249 -1.92 -22.72 7.81
C ILE A 249 -3.01 -23.79 7.97
N ALA A 250 -3.78 -24.08 6.92
CA ALA A 250 -4.80 -25.14 6.93
C ALA A 250 -4.17 -26.52 7.19
N GLY A 251 -3.03 -26.82 6.56
CA GLY A 251 -2.26 -28.04 6.77
C GLY A 251 -1.72 -28.15 8.20
N SER A 252 -1.19 -27.07 8.76
CA SER A 252 -0.69 -27.00 10.14
C SER A 252 -1.84 -27.09 11.16
N ALA A 253 -2.98 -26.49 10.88
CA ALA A 253 -4.17 -26.52 11.72
C ALA A 253 -4.79 -27.92 11.71
N ALA A 254 -4.86 -28.57 10.55
CA ALA A 254 -5.25 -29.97 10.42
C ALA A 254 -4.26 -30.90 11.14
N ALA A 255 -2.95 -30.71 10.96
CA ALA A 255 -1.93 -31.49 11.65
C ALA A 255 -1.95 -31.30 13.18
N ASN A 256 -2.20 -30.07 13.65
CA ASN A 256 -2.34 -29.76 15.07
C ASN A 256 -3.66 -30.29 15.64
N ALA A 257 -4.75 -30.29 14.87
CA ALA A 257 -6.01 -30.92 15.26
C ALA A 257 -5.86 -32.44 15.37
N VAL A 258 -5.15 -33.08 14.45
CA VAL A 258 -4.83 -34.51 14.49
C VAL A 258 -3.93 -34.85 15.69
N LYS A 259 -2.89 -34.04 15.96
CA LYS A 259 -2.04 -34.21 17.16
C LYS A 259 -2.83 -34.01 18.45
N GLY A 260 -3.72 -33.02 18.50
CA GLY A 260 -4.60 -32.76 19.62
C GLY A 260 -5.56 -33.94 19.88
N PHE A 261 -6.14 -34.51 18.82
CA PHE A 261 -6.99 -35.69 18.89
C PHE A 261 -6.22 -36.92 19.35
N ALA A 262 -5.05 -37.20 18.77
CA ALA A 262 -4.19 -38.32 19.19
C ALA A 262 -3.76 -38.21 20.67
N GLY A 263 -3.41 -37.00 21.12
CA GLY A 263 -3.08 -36.74 22.53
C GLY A 263 -4.27 -36.87 23.49
N MET A 264 -5.49 -36.62 23.01
CA MET A 264 -6.72 -36.81 23.77
C MET A 264 -7.12 -38.29 23.87
N VAL A 265 -6.99 -39.05 22.78
CA VAL A 265 -7.21 -40.52 22.78
C VAL A 265 -6.22 -41.21 23.72
N ASN A 266 -4.93 -40.85 23.67
CA ASN A 266 -3.93 -41.46 24.54
C ASN A 266 -4.12 -41.13 26.03
N ARG A 267 -4.62 -39.92 26.34
CA ARG A 267 -5.04 -39.55 27.71
C ARG A 267 -6.27 -40.31 28.18
N GLY A 268 -7.26 -40.50 27.31
CA GLY A 268 -8.47 -41.29 27.62
C GLY A 268 -8.14 -42.76 27.93
N VAL A 269 -7.17 -43.34 27.23
CA VAL A 269 -6.70 -44.72 27.48
C VAL A 269 -5.88 -44.81 28.77
N SER A 270 -5.08 -43.80 29.09
CA SER A 270 -4.29 -43.76 30.32
C SER A 270 -5.16 -43.56 31.58
N ALA A 271 -6.19 -42.73 31.49
CA ALA A 271 -7.14 -42.51 32.58
C ALA A 271 -8.00 -43.76 32.90
N ARG A 272 -8.18 -44.68 31.94
CA ARG A 272 -8.93 -45.93 32.14
C ARG A 272 -8.09 -47.08 32.73
N ARG A 273 -6.76 -46.94 32.79
CA ARG A 273 -5.84 -47.93 33.39
C ARG A 273 -5.36 -47.57 34.79
N GLY A 274 -5.54 -46.32 35.22
CA GLY A 274 -5.26 -45.90 36.60
C GLY A 274 -6.45 -46.16 37.51
N GLY A 275 -6.62 -47.39 37.98
CA GLY A 275 -7.50 -47.67 39.11
C GLY A 275 -7.06 -46.85 40.35
N PRO A 276 -8.00 -46.46 41.24
CA PRO A 276 -7.69 -45.65 42.40
C PRO A 276 -6.71 -46.39 43.32
N GLN A 277 -5.45 -45.97 43.33
CA GLN A 277 -4.52 -46.35 44.38
C GLN A 277 -4.92 -45.60 45.66
N TYR A 278 -5.55 -46.35 46.56
CA TYR A 278 -5.84 -45.96 47.92
C TYR A 278 -4.50 -45.71 48.65
N ALA A 279 -4.18 -44.45 48.93
CA ALA A 279 -3.07 -44.08 49.81
C ALA A 279 -3.62 -43.91 51.24
N PRO A 280 -3.11 -44.66 52.24
CA PRO A 280 -3.50 -44.46 53.63
C PRO A 280 -2.65 -43.37 54.30
N GLY A 281 -3.33 -42.38 54.85
CA GLY A 281 -3.04 -41.73 56.14
C GLY A 281 -1.69 -41.02 56.35
N ALA A 282 -1.76 -39.69 56.49
CA ALA A 282 -1.02 -38.91 57.51
C ALA A 282 -1.63 -37.49 57.53
N GLN A 283 -2.46 -37.21 58.54
CA GLN A 283 -2.13 -36.42 59.74
C GLN A 283 -2.14 -34.89 59.53
N THR A 284 -3.19 -34.34 60.11
CA THR A 284 -3.47 -32.96 60.53
C THR A 284 -2.39 -32.34 61.40
N ALA A 285 -2.09 -31.05 61.19
CA ALA A 285 -2.11 -30.01 62.23
C ALA A 285 -2.00 -28.58 61.64
N PRO A 286 -2.43 -27.53 62.36
CA PRO A 286 -2.91 -26.26 61.81
C PRO A 286 -2.06 -25.02 62.16
N GLY A 287 -2.29 -23.92 61.44
CA GLY A 287 -1.85 -22.55 61.78
C GLY A 287 -2.16 -21.61 60.60
N ALA A 288 -3.11 -20.66 60.73
CA ALA A 288 -2.84 -19.24 61.04
C ALA A 288 -2.08 -18.56 59.87
N GLU A 289 -2.49 -17.46 59.23
CA GLU A 289 -3.23 -16.28 59.66
C GLU A 289 -3.71 -15.50 58.41
N THR A 290 -4.92 -14.98 58.50
CA THR A 290 -5.33 -13.60 58.16
C THR A 290 -4.46 -12.76 57.22
N ALA A 291 -4.98 -12.43 56.03
CA ALA A 291 -4.86 -11.07 55.46
C ALA A 291 -5.90 -10.84 54.36
N ALA A 292 -6.90 -10.04 54.72
CA ALA A 292 -7.95 -9.55 53.84
C ALA A 292 -7.40 -8.54 52.83
N GLY A 293 -7.56 -8.82 51.53
CA GLY A 293 -7.32 -7.89 50.44
C GLY A 293 -8.65 -7.56 49.75
N ALA A 294 -9.24 -6.43 50.12
CA ALA A 294 -10.48 -5.91 49.55
C ALA A 294 -10.33 -5.63 48.05
N ARG A 295 -11.18 -6.25 47.22
CA ARG A 295 -11.38 -5.88 45.82
C ARG A 295 -12.38 -4.71 45.73
N PRO A 296 -12.08 -3.62 45.01
CA PRO A 296 -13.09 -2.62 44.69
C PRO A 296 -14.08 -3.20 43.67
N GLN A 297 -15.36 -3.19 44.04
CA GLN A 297 -16.47 -3.49 43.15
C GLN A 297 -16.59 -2.36 42.12
N SER A 298 -16.17 -2.62 40.88
CA SER A 298 -16.48 -1.77 39.75
C SER A 298 -17.96 -1.94 39.38
N THR A 299 -18.76 -0.90 39.56
CA THR A 299 -20.13 -0.82 39.10
C THR A 299 -20.17 -0.88 37.56
N PRO A 300 -21.12 -1.63 36.96
CA PRO A 300 -21.29 -1.64 35.52
C PRO A 300 -21.90 -0.30 35.06
N LYS A 301 -21.14 0.44 34.25
CA LYS A 301 -21.63 1.60 33.49
C LYS A 301 -22.77 1.14 32.58
N SER A 302 -23.95 1.70 32.80
CA SER A 302 -25.14 1.57 31.98
C SER A 302 -24.86 1.99 30.54
N CYS A 303 -25.04 1.06 29.60
CA CYS A 303 -25.07 1.36 28.17
C CYS A 303 -26.33 2.18 27.84
N PRO A 304 -26.22 3.33 27.14
CA PRO A 304 -27.39 4.00 26.60
C PRO A 304 -28.00 3.18 25.46
N ALA A 305 -29.33 3.10 25.46
CA ALA A 305 -30.12 2.40 24.46
C ALA A 305 -29.86 2.95 23.04
N PRO A 306 -29.87 2.09 22.00
CA PRO A 306 -29.70 2.53 20.61
C PRO A 306 -30.90 3.39 20.19
N GLN A 307 -30.63 4.65 19.87
CA GLN A 307 -31.60 5.54 19.22
C GLN A 307 -31.92 4.99 17.82
N SER A 308 -33.21 4.77 17.57
CA SER A 308 -33.77 4.36 16.29
C SER A 308 -33.40 5.36 15.20
N ARG A 309 -32.69 4.88 14.17
CA ARG A 309 -32.41 5.67 12.96
C ARG A 309 -33.72 5.89 12.18
N PRO A 310 -33.97 7.12 11.68
CA PRO A 310 -35.09 7.37 10.79
C PRO A 310 -34.91 6.64 9.45
N ALA A 311 -36.01 6.15 8.90
CA ALA A 311 -36.06 5.44 7.63
C ALA A 311 -35.57 6.34 6.46
N PRO A 312 -34.80 5.79 5.50
CA PRO A 312 -34.35 6.55 4.35
C PRO A 312 -35.53 6.93 3.44
N PRO A 313 -35.50 8.13 2.82
CA PRO A 313 -36.56 8.56 1.91
C PRO A 313 -36.60 7.68 0.66
N SER A 314 -37.82 7.28 0.29
CA SER A 314 -38.14 6.49 -0.89
C SER A 314 -37.59 7.17 -2.15
N ARG A 315 -36.80 6.44 -2.95
CA ARG A 315 -36.31 6.92 -4.25
C ARG A 315 -37.48 7.08 -5.24
N PRO A 316 -37.52 8.16 -6.04
CA PRO A 316 -38.51 8.31 -7.09
C PRO A 316 -38.30 7.27 -8.19
N VAL A 317 -39.41 6.69 -8.64
CA VAL A 317 -39.48 5.72 -9.73
C VAL A 317 -39.21 6.45 -11.06
N PRO A 318 -38.29 5.97 -11.91
CA PRO A 318 -38.03 6.59 -13.20
C PRO A 318 -39.22 6.41 -14.14
N GLU A 319 -39.73 7.54 -14.62
CA GLU A 319 -40.77 7.66 -15.64
C GLU A 319 -40.26 7.10 -16.97
N SER A 320 -40.93 6.06 -17.45
CA SER A 320 -40.67 5.43 -18.74
C SER A 320 -41.01 6.39 -19.88
N ARG A 321 -39.99 6.81 -20.65
CA ARG A 321 -40.17 7.57 -21.89
C ARG A 321 -40.75 6.67 -23.00
N PRO A 322 -41.77 7.15 -23.75
CA PRO A 322 -42.29 6.44 -24.91
C PRO A 322 -41.30 6.51 -26.08
N GLY A 323 -41.09 5.36 -26.72
CA GLY A 323 -40.28 5.24 -27.93
C GLY A 323 -40.93 5.96 -29.11
N GLY A 324 -40.15 6.79 -29.79
CA GLY A 324 -40.48 7.30 -31.12
C GLY A 324 -39.95 6.34 -32.18
N GLY A 325 -40.82 6.00 -33.13
CA GLY A 325 -40.45 5.34 -34.39
C GLY A 325 -40.00 6.32 -35.45
#